data_AF-A0A2V9JBN7-F1
#
_entry.id   AF-A0A2V9JBN7-F1
#
_cell.length_a   1.000
_cell.length_b   1.000
_cell.length_c   1.000
_cell.angle_alpha   90.00
_cell.angle_beta   90.00
_cell.angle_gamma   90.00
#
_symmetry.space_group_name_H-M   'P 1'
#
loop_
_entity.id
_entity.type
_entity.pdbx_description
1 polymer ?
#
loop_
_entity_poly.entity_id
_entity_poly.type
_entity_poly.pdbx_seq_one_letter_code
_entity_poly.pdbx_strand_id
1 'polypeptide(L)'
;MESARKMDRERSATPRREFLKQAGTVAVAWCAAPGLAGGMGPPAARPPVGYATISWPREQFADALRTISDLGFAGVQMLGWVRDAYAGDKTSELKHQLQTLKLRPTALSCSKAKLDPARLKDETAQFRDYAAFLKGLGGNHLQITDGGR
;
A
#
# COMPACT_ATOMS: atom_id res chain seq x y z
N MET A 1 76.75 -30.14 4.88
CA MET A 1 75.38 -29.81 5.30
C MET A 1 74.87 -28.74 4.34
N GLU A 2 74.64 -29.06 3.07
CA GLU A 2 73.64 -30.01 2.56
C GLU A 2 72.23 -29.68 3.08
N SER A 3 71.40 -29.24 2.13
CA SER A 3 69.96 -29.42 2.07
C SER A 3 69.10 -28.70 3.12
N ALA A 4 68.44 -27.62 2.70
CA ALA A 4 66.98 -27.63 2.53
C ALA A 4 66.49 -26.25 2.09
N ARG A 5 65.49 -26.27 1.20
CA ARG A 5 64.71 -25.13 0.68
C ARG A 5 65.25 -24.40 -0.54
N LYS A 6 65.79 -25.19 -1.48
CA LYS A 6 65.33 -25.11 -2.87
C LYS A 6 63.92 -25.70 -2.97
N MET A 7 62.92 -25.02 -2.40
CA MET A 7 61.50 -25.38 -2.47
C MET A 7 60.72 -24.18 -1.91
N ASP A 8 60.45 -23.20 -2.77
CA ASP A 8 59.23 -22.39 -2.76
C ASP A 8 59.43 -21.17 -3.66
N ARG A 9 59.10 -21.34 -4.95
CA ARG A 9 58.29 -20.39 -5.72
C ARG A 9 58.17 -20.85 -7.17
N GLU A 10 57.63 -22.05 -7.35
CA GLU A 10 56.65 -22.21 -8.42
C GLU A 10 55.37 -21.52 -7.95
N ARG A 11 55.34 -20.18 -8.04
CA ARG A 11 54.06 -19.49 -8.21
C ARG A 11 53.98 -19.17 -9.68
N SER A 12 53.25 -20.02 -10.39
CA SER A 12 52.69 -19.77 -11.71
C SER A 12 52.11 -18.36 -11.75
N ALA A 13 52.94 -17.39 -12.13
CA ALA A 13 52.50 -16.04 -12.41
C ALA A 13 51.83 -16.13 -13.78
N THR A 14 50.52 -16.39 -13.80
CA THR A 14 49.72 -16.39 -15.02
C THR A 14 50.05 -15.09 -15.77
N PRO A 15 50.68 -15.15 -16.95
CA PRO A 15 51.15 -13.95 -17.61
C PRO A 15 49.94 -13.06 -17.91
N ARG A 16 50.09 -11.73 -17.76
CA ARG A 16 49.02 -10.73 -17.93
C ARG A 16 48.18 -10.94 -19.20
N ARG A 17 48.79 -11.47 -20.25
CA ARG A 17 48.14 -11.82 -21.52
C ARG A 17 47.08 -12.93 -21.38
N GLU A 18 47.36 -13.97 -20.60
CA GLU A 18 46.41 -15.05 -20.31
C GLU A 18 45.29 -14.57 -19.37
N PHE A 19 45.63 -13.73 -18.39
CA PHE A 19 44.62 -13.06 -17.56
C PHE A 19 43.66 -12.20 -18.40
N LEU A 20 44.18 -11.40 -19.33
CA LEU A 20 43.35 -10.56 -20.20
C LEU A 20 42.48 -11.39 -21.15
N LYS A 21 42.99 -12.52 -21.66
CA LYS A 21 42.18 -13.46 -22.46
C LYS A 21 41.06 -14.09 -21.64
N GLN A 22 41.34 -14.53 -20.41
CA GLN A 22 40.35 -15.13 -19.51
C GLN A 22 39.31 -14.10 -19.03
N ALA A 23 39.73 -12.86 -18.75
CA ALA A 23 38.81 -11.78 -18.40
C ALA A 23 37.91 -11.40 -19.59
N GLY A 24 38.46 -11.41 -20.81
CA GLY A 24 37.70 -11.14 -22.03
C GLY A 24 36.63 -12.20 -22.34
N THR A 25 36.92 -13.49 -22.11
CA THR A 25 35.94 -14.57 -22.36
C THR A 25 34.77 -14.56 -21.37
N VAL A 26 34.99 -14.16 -20.12
CA VAL A 26 33.90 -14.01 -19.12
C VAL A 26 32.95 -12.86 -19.49
N ALA A 27 33.48 -11.74 -20.01
CA ALA A 27 32.67 -10.60 -20.43
C ALA A 27 31.76 -10.92 -21.62
N VAL A 28 32.25 -11.69 -22.60
CA VAL A 28 31.46 -12.10 -23.77
C VAL A 28 30.37 -13.10 -23.40
N ALA A 29 30.63 -14.03 -22.48
CA ALA A 29 29.62 -14.96 -21.99
C ALA A 29 28.46 -14.26 -21.25
N TRP A 30 28.73 -13.12 -20.58
CA TRP A 30 27.70 -12.32 -19.92
C TRP A 30 26.80 -11.56 -20.88
N CYS A 31 27.35 -11.07 -22.00
CA CYS A 31 26.61 -10.35 -23.03
C CYS A 31 25.81 -11.27 -23.97
N ALA A 32 26.24 -12.52 -24.13
CA ALA A 32 25.58 -13.51 -25.00
C ALA A 32 24.51 -14.35 -24.29
N ALA A 33 24.36 -14.22 -22.97
CA ALA A 33 23.33 -14.93 -22.21
C ALA A 33 21.94 -14.33 -22.52
N PRO A 34 21.01 -15.04 -23.20
CA PRO A 34 19.70 -14.52 -23.59
C PRO A 34 18.71 -14.36 -22.42
N GLY A 35 19.19 -14.16 -21.19
CA GLY A 35 18.37 -14.23 -19.98
C GLY A 35 18.69 -13.23 -18.87
N LEU A 36 19.68 -12.34 -19.06
CA LEU A 36 20.03 -11.32 -18.05
C LEU A 36 19.63 -9.89 -18.44
N ALA A 37 19.12 -9.70 -19.65
CA ALA A 37 18.17 -8.62 -19.91
C ALA A 37 16.83 -9.03 -19.28
N GLY A 38 16.79 -9.17 -17.96
CA GLY A 38 15.54 -9.13 -17.21
C GLY A 38 14.90 -7.81 -17.60
N GLY A 39 13.87 -7.90 -18.44
CA GLY A 39 13.22 -6.73 -19.01
C GLY A 39 12.94 -5.76 -17.89
N MET A 40 13.47 -4.54 -17.99
CA MET A 40 12.93 -3.42 -17.25
C MET A 40 11.55 -3.18 -17.84
N GLY A 41 10.60 -4.00 -17.38
CA GLY A 41 9.19 -3.73 -17.56
C GLY A 41 8.92 -2.33 -17.03
N PRO A 42 7.85 -1.68 -17.50
CA PRO A 42 7.45 -0.39 -16.94
C PRO A 42 7.44 -0.49 -15.42
N PRO A 43 7.92 0.56 -14.70
CA PRO A 43 7.96 0.53 -13.25
C PRO A 43 6.59 0.12 -12.71
N ALA A 44 6.58 -0.74 -11.70
CA ALA A 44 5.34 -1.22 -11.09
C ALA A 44 4.42 -0.02 -10.82
N ALA A 45 3.17 -0.11 -11.27
CA ALA A 45 2.20 0.95 -11.07
C ALA A 45 2.17 1.34 -9.59
N ARG A 46 2.22 2.65 -9.30
CA ARG A 46 2.16 3.13 -7.92
C ARG A 46 0.88 2.60 -7.27
N PRO A 47 0.94 2.16 -6.00
CA PRO A 47 -0.26 1.74 -5.29
C PRO A 47 -1.31 2.86 -5.31
N PRO A 48 -2.60 2.55 -5.45
CA PRO A 48 -3.66 3.56 -5.38
C PRO A 48 -3.65 4.24 -4.01
N VAL A 49 -3.73 5.57 -4.00
CA VAL A 49 -3.73 6.39 -2.79
C VAL A 49 -5.15 6.92 -2.55
N GLY A 50 -5.61 6.84 -1.31
CA GLY A 50 -6.87 7.46 -0.86
C GLY A 50 -6.64 8.72 -0.03
N TYR A 51 -7.70 9.50 0.18
CA TYR A 51 -7.67 10.74 0.96
C TYR A 51 -8.69 10.72 2.09
N ALA A 52 -8.33 11.19 3.28
CA ALA A 52 -9.25 11.27 4.41
C ALA A 52 -10.04 12.58 4.40
N THR A 53 -11.37 12.51 4.43
CA THR A 53 -12.23 13.71 4.41
C THR A 53 -12.28 14.43 5.77
N ILE A 54 -11.47 14.03 6.75
CA ILE A 54 -11.42 14.65 8.09
C ILE A 54 -10.92 16.10 8.06
N SER A 55 -10.12 16.46 7.05
CA SER A 55 -9.61 17.82 6.86
C SER A 55 -10.65 18.78 6.27
N TRP A 56 -11.85 18.30 5.94
CA TRP A 56 -12.91 19.10 5.32
C TRP A 56 -14.06 19.38 6.30
N PRO A 57 -14.67 20.58 6.25
CA PRO A 57 -15.94 20.84 6.93
C PRO A 57 -17.04 19.89 6.45
N ARG A 58 -17.98 19.53 7.32
CA ARG A 58 -19.04 18.55 7.01
C ARG A 58 -19.95 19.03 5.88
N GLU A 59 -20.21 20.33 5.87
CA GLU A 59 -21.07 21.02 4.90
C GLU A 59 -20.45 20.99 3.50
N GLN A 60 -19.14 20.77 3.40
CA GLN A 60 -18.39 20.71 2.14
C GLN A 60 -18.08 19.27 1.71
N PHE A 61 -18.72 18.25 2.31
CA PHE A 61 -18.40 16.86 2.01
C PHE A 61 -18.58 16.50 0.53
N ALA A 62 -19.66 16.95 -0.10
CA ALA A 62 -19.87 16.70 -1.53
C ALA A 62 -18.78 17.36 -2.40
N ASP A 63 -18.30 18.54 -2.00
CA ASP A 63 -17.24 19.28 -2.70
C ASP A 63 -15.90 18.58 -2.49
N ALA A 64 -15.62 18.13 -1.28
CA ALA A 64 -14.45 17.33 -0.95
C ALA A 64 -14.36 16.07 -1.81
N LEU A 65 -15.47 15.33 -1.99
CA LEU A 65 -15.49 14.15 -2.86
C LEU A 65 -15.14 14.51 -4.31
N ARG A 66 -15.69 15.61 -4.85
CA ARG A 66 -15.36 16.05 -6.22
C ARG A 66 -13.89 16.44 -6.33
N THR A 67 -13.39 17.29 -5.45
CA THR A 67 -11.99 17.72 -5.45
C THR A 67 -11.01 16.55 -5.29
N ILE A 68 -11.31 15.60 -4.41
CA ILE A 68 -10.47 14.40 -4.22
C ILE A 68 -10.43 13.56 -5.51
N SER A 69 -11.57 13.39 -6.19
CA SER A 69 -11.65 12.69 -7.47
C SER A 69 -10.88 13.43 -8.57
N ASP A 70 -11.07 14.74 -8.69
CA ASP A 70 -10.42 15.59 -9.71
C ASP A 70 -8.89 15.59 -9.56
N LEU A 71 -8.39 15.50 -8.32
CA LEU A 71 -6.96 15.39 -8.02
C LEU A 71 -6.38 13.98 -8.27
N GLY A 72 -7.22 13.00 -8.65
CA GLY A 72 -6.79 11.67 -9.05
C GLY A 72 -6.59 10.68 -7.89
N PHE A 73 -7.10 10.96 -6.70
CA PHE A 73 -7.13 9.97 -5.63
C PHE A 73 -8.10 8.83 -5.98
N ALA A 74 -7.72 7.61 -5.60
CA ALA A 74 -8.48 6.40 -5.93
C ALA A 74 -9.55 6.05 -4.90
N GLY A 75 -9.59 6.75 -3.76
CA GLY A 75 -10.53 6.45 -2.69
C GLY A 75 -10.58 7.49 -1.59
N VAL A 76 -11.53 7.28 -0.68
CA VAL A 76 -11.84 8.19 0.41
C VAL A 76 -12.00 7.45 1.72
N GLN A 77 -11.43 8.03 2.78
CA GLN A 77 -11.78 7.68 4.15
C GLN A 77 -12.84 8.68 4.65
N MET A 78 -13.94 8.15 5.14
CA MET A 78 -15.07 8.90 5.69
C MET A 78 -15.09 8.82 7.22
N LEU A 79 -15.94 9.64 7.87
CA LEU A 79 -16.11 9.66 9.32
C LEU A 79 -17.49 9.14 9.72
N GLY A 80 -17.65 8.72 10.97
CA GLY A 80 -18.90 8.16 11.49
C GLY A 80 -20.15 9.02 11.23
N TRP A 81 -20.02 10.34 11.22
CA TRP A 81 -21.15 11.24 10.92
C TRP A 81 -21.75 11.02 9.52
N VAL A 82 -20.95 10.52 8.56
CA VAL A 82 -21.43 10.22 7.20
C VAL A 82 -22.47 9.10 7.24
N ARG A 83 -22.28 8.10 8.11
CA ARG A 83 -23.31 7.07 8.33
C ARG A 83 -24.59 7.70 8.87
N ASP A 84 -24.50 8.63 9.80
CA ASP A 84 -25.69 9.27 10.38
C ASP A 84 -26.45 10.12 9.36
N ALA A 85 -25.75 10.72 8.40
CA ALA A 85 -26.35 11.53 7.34
C ALA A 85 -26.91 10.71 6.16
N TYR A 86 -26.32 9.54 5.86
CA TYR A 86 -26.58 8.78 4.63
C TYR A 86 -27.10 7.35 4.85
N ALA A 87 -27.24 6.85 6.08
CA ALA A 87 -27.82 5.53 6.32
C ALA A 87 -29.28 5.43 5.83
N GLY A 88 -29.76 4.21 5.61
CA GLY A 88 -31.09 3.94 5.06
C GLY A 88 -31.11 4.23 3.56
N ASP A 89 -32.18 4.86 3.08
CA ASP A 89 -32.45 5.06 1.65
C ASP A 89 -31.34 5.84 0.93
N LYS A 90 -30.69 6.77 1.63
CA LYS A 90 -29.58 7.60 1.13
C LYS A 90 -28.27 6.84 0.92
N THR A 91 -28.18 5.58 1.36
CA THR A 91 -26.96 4.77 1.18
C THR A 91 -26.73 4.52 -0.32
N SER A 92 -27.81 4.32 -1.07
CA SER A 92 -27.78 4.10 -2.51
C SER A 92 -27.31 5.34 -3.27
N GLU A 93 -27.77 6.52 -2.85
CA GLU A 93 -27.36 7.82 -3.39
C GLU A 93 -25.86 8.06 -3.21
N LEU A 94 -25.36 7.90 -1.99
CA LEU A 94 -23.93 8.06 -1.70
C LEU A 94 -23.07 7.05 -2.48
N LYS A 95 -23.52 5.79 -2.57
CA LYS A 95 -22.85 4.76 -3.36
C LYS A 95 -22.75 5.18 -4.84
N HIS A 96 -23.85 5.65 -5.42
CA HIS A 96 -23.88 6.11 -6.81
C HIS A 96 -22.94 7.31 -7.02
N GLN A 97 -22.91 8.26 -6.08
CA GLN A 97 -21.99 9.39 -6.13
C GLN A 97 -20.53 8.94 -6.10
N LEU A 98 -20.16 8.04 -5.18
CA LEU A 98 -18.80 7.48 -5.09
C LEU A 98 -18.39 6.74 -6.38
N GLN A 99 -19.30 5.96 -6.96
CA GLN A 99 -19.08 5.26 -8.23
C GLN A 99 -18.88 6.23 -9.39
N THR A 100 -19.70 7.27 -9.48
CA THR A 100 -19.59 8.33 -10.50
C THR A 100 -18.24 9.04 -10.42
N LEU A 101 -17.79 9.33 -9.19
CA LEU A 101 -16.50 9.95 -8.91
C LEU A 101 -15.32 8.96 -8.94
N LYS A 102 -15.56 7.68 -9.24
CA LYS A 102 -14.55 6.62 -9.24
C LYS A 102 -13.76 6.52 -7.92
N LEU A 103 -14.40 6.88 -6.80
CA LEU A 103 -13.82 6.84 -5.47
C LEU A 103 -14.22 5.57 -4.74
N ARG A 104 -13.23 4.81 -4.27
CA ARG A 104 -13.47 3.67 -3.38
C ARG A 104 -13.69 4.15 -1.95
N PRO A 105 -14.72 3.67 -1.23
CA PRO A 105 -14.85 3.91 0.20
C PRO A 105 -13.79 3.08 0.95
N THR A 106 -12.61 3.66 1.14
CA THR A 106 -11.40 2.98 1.64
C THR A 106 -11.56 2.56 3.09
N ALA A 107 -12.05 3.47 3.94
CA ALA A 107 -12.28 3.21 5.35
C ALA A 107 -13.37 4.14 5.92
N LEU A 108 -14.02 3.69 7.00
CA LEU A 108 -14.87 4.54 7.84
C LEU A 108 -14.23 4.69 9.23
N SER A 109 -13.91 5.93 9.59
CA SER A 109 -13.36 6.27 10.89
C SER A 109 -14.46 6.39 11.93
N CYS A 110 -14.36 5.54 12.96
CA CYS A 110 -15.28 5.41 14.06
C CYS A 110 -14.52 5.75 15.35
N SER A 111 -15.13 6.50 16.25
CA SER A 111 -14.53 6.90 17.53
C SER A 111 -15.45 6.52 18.69
N LYS A 112 -14.96 6.69 19.93
CA LYS A 112 -15.69 6.42 21.18
C LYS A 112 -15.85 4.93 21.51
N ALA A 113 -14.95 4.08 21.02
CA ALA A 113 -14.86 2.72 21.54
C ALA A 113 -14.59 2.78 23.04
N LYS A 114 -15.49 2.21 23.84
CA LYS A 114 -15.28 2.04 25.28
C LYS A 114 -14.78 0.62 25.50
N LEU A 115 -13.66 0.52 26.21
CA LEU A 115 -13.10 -0.76 26.63
C LEU A 115 -13.34 -0.86 28.14
N ASP A 116 -14.50 -1.38 28.53
CA ASP A 116 -14.86 -1.61 29.92
C ASP A 116 -15.04 -3.11 30.17
N PRO A 117 -14.08 -3.79 30.82
CA PRO A 117 -14.17 -5.23 31.06
C PRO A 117 -15.31 -5.62 32.01
N ALA A 118 -15.88 -4.67 32.77
CA ALA A 118 -17.04 -4.91 33.63
C ALA A 118 -18.38 -4.74 32.88
N ARG A 119 -18.37 -4.18 31.66
CA ARG A 119 -19.56 -4.06 30.81
C ARG A 119 -19.61 -5.17 29.79
N LEU A 120 -20.39 -6.20 30.11
CA LEU A 120 -20.75 -7.30 29.20
C LEU A 120 -21.83 -6.91 28.17
N LYS A 121 -22.33 -5.66 28.18
CA LYS A 121 -23.31 -5.20 27.19
C LYS A 121 -22.63 -5.04 25.84
N ASP A 122 -23.41 -5.30 24.79
CA ASP A 122 -22.97 -5.23 23.40
C ASP A 122 -22.71 -3.78 22.95
N GLU A 123 -21.60 -3.20 23.42
CA GLU A 123 -21.08 -1.91 22.99
C GLU A 123 -20.55 -1.96 21.53
N THR A 124 -20.64 -3.13 20.87
CA THR A 124 -20.22 -3.32 19.48
C THR A 124 -21.33 -3.12 18.45
N ALA A 125 -22.58 -2.97 18.88
CA ALA A 125 -23.72 -2.76 18.00
C ALA A 125 -23.50 -1.58 17.03
N GLN A 126 -23.01 -0.45 17.54
CA GLN A 126 -22.71 0.72 16.72
C GLN A 126 -21.63 0.43 15.66
N PHE A 127 -20.59 -0.35 16.00
CA PHE A 127 -19.54 -0.73 15.06
C PHE A 127 -20.05 -1.71 14.00
N ARG A 128 -21.01 -2.58 14.33
CA ARG A 128 -21.69 -3.43 13.35
C ARG A 128 -22.53 -2.61 12.37
N ASP A 129 -23.22 -1.57 12.85
CA ASP A 129 -23.97 -0.67 11.99
C ASP A 129 -23.06 0.11 11.04
N TYR A 130 -21.91 0.60 11.54
CA TYR A 130 -20.88 1.21 10.71
C TYR A 130 -20.33 0.24 9.66
N ALA A 131 -20.06 -1.01 10.05
CA ALA A 131 -19.60 -2.04 9.12
C ALA A 131 -20.64 -2.35 8.04
N ALA A 132 -21.91 -2.50 8.42
CA ALA A 132 -23.01 -2.76 7.50
C ALA A 132 -23.19 -1.60 6.51
N PHE A 133 -23.17 -0.36 7.00
CA PHE A 133 -23.23 0.83 6.16
C PHE A 133 -22.07 0.89 5.16
N LEU A 134 -20.83 0.75 5.62
CA LEU A 134 -19.67 0.80 4.75
C LEU A 134 -19.67 -0.33 3.72
N LYS A 135 -20.08 -1.53 4.12
CA LYS A 135 -20.25 -2.67 3.21
C LYS A 135 -21.31 -2.40 2.15
N GLY A 136 -22.40 -1.70 2.49
CA GLY A 136 -23.41 -1.24 1.53
C GLY A 136 -22.83 -0.33 0.44
N LEU A 137 -21.87 0.52 0.80
CA LEU A 137 -21.12 1.38 -0.12
C LEU A 137 -20.06 0.62 -0.93
N GLY A 138 -19.68 -0.60 -0.51
CA GLY A 138 -18.64 -1.42 -1.13
C GLY A 138 -17.26 -1.31 -0.46
N GLY A 139 -17.18 -0.76 0.75
CA GLY A 139 -15.96 -0.68 1.55
C GLY A 139 -15.88 -1.79 2.61
N ASN A 140 -14.67 -2.11 3.06
CA ASN A 140 -14.41 -3.28 3.92
C ASN A 140 -13.59 -2.98 5.18
N HIS A 141 -13.23 -1.72 5.45
CA HIS A 141 -12.32 -1.39 6.55
C HIS A 141 -12.93 -0.35 7.50
N LEU A 142 -12.92 -0.67 8.79
CA LEU A 142 -13.20 0.31 9.84
C LEU A 142 -11.89 0.72 10.50
N GLN A 143 -11.69 2.03 10.67
CA GLN A 143 -10.69 2.54 11.59
C GLN A 143 -11.39 2.86 12.91
N ILE A 144 -11.08 2.15 13.98
CA ILE A 144 -11.70 2.34 15.29
C ILE A 144 -10.70 2.99 16.24
N THR A 145 -11.11 4.04 16.94
CA THR A 145 -10.31 4.69 17.99
C THR A 145 -11.08 4.75 19.31
N ASP A 146 -10.37 4.60 20.42
CA ASP A 146 -10.88 4.77 21.79
C ASP A 146 -10.93 6.24 22.23
N GLY A 147 -10.35 7.14 21.42
CA GLY A 147 -10.31 8.57 21.64
C GLY A 147 -9.05 9.05 22.38
N GLY A 148 -8.17 8.14 22.81
CA GLY A 148 -7.03 8.45 23.67
C GLY A 148 -7.46 8.96 25.05
N ARG A 149 -6.67 8.62 26.07
CA ARG A 149 -6.71 9.29 27.37
C ARG A 149 -5.37 9.94 27.64
#